data_AF-A0A7S1MEY4-F1
#
_entry.id   AF-A0A7S1MEY4-F1
#
_cell.length_a   1.000
_cell.length_b   1.000
_cell.length_c   1.000
_cell.angle_alpha   90.00
_cell.angle_beta   90.00
_cell.angle_gamma   90.00
#
_symmetry.space_group_name_H-M   'P 1'
#
loop_
_entity.id
_entity.type
_entity.pdbx_description
1 polymer ?
#
loop_
_entity_poly.entity_id
_entity_poly.type
_entity_poly.pdbx_seq_one_letter_code
_entity_poly.pdbx_strand_id
1 'polypeptide(L)'
;ELRAPGGGCSYFAESDAEIPLDGLAGISDYAAFCASGSLEYDKATDRGRGLSFWDGSRDRSKADRRLQQARRYLRDAYPHLPEALGDDQPRCAYAGEGRACQ
;
A
#
# COMPACT_ATOMS: atom_id res chain seq x y z
N GLU A 1 9.05 14.17 -14.84
CA GLU A 1 8.21 15.07 -15.66
C GLU A 1 7.83 14.34 -16.94
N LEU A 2 6.54 14.08 -17.19
CA LEU A 2 6.06 13.54 -18.46
C LEU A 2 4.95 14.46 -18.97
N ARG A 3 5.15 15.05 -20.14
CA ARG A 3 4.31 16.14 -20.71
C ARG A 3 3.47 15.58 -21.87
N ALA A 4 2.15 15.74 -21.80
CA ALA A 4 1.24 15.48 -22.94
C ALA A 4 1.12 16.74 -23.82
N PRO A 5 0.92 16.62 -25.15
CA PRO A 5 0.86 17.77 -26.05
C PRO A 5 -0.57 18.31 -26.19
N GLY A 6 -0.79 19.56 -25.77
CA GLY A 6 -2.02 20.33 -26.03
C GLY A 6 -2.72 20.79 -24.75
N GLY A 7 -2.44 22.02 -24.31
CA GLY A 7 -3.11 22.68 -23.18
C GLY A 7 -2.41 22.44 -21.83
N GLY A 8 -1.84 23.50 -21.26
CA GLY A 8 -1.08 23.49 -20.01
C GLY A 8 -1.93 23.28 -18.76
N CYS A 9 -2.48 22.09 -18.58
CA CYS A 9 -2.94 21.67 -17.26
C CYS A 9 -1.71 21.43 -16.38
N SER A 10 -1.43 22.37 -15.48
CA SER A 10 -0.51 22.17 -14.38
C SER A 10 -1.32 21.64 -13.21
N TYR A 11 -1.05 20.44 -12.76
CA TYR A 11 -1.62 19.90 -11.53
C TYR A 11 -0.65 20.17 -10.39
N PHE A 12 -1.19 20.48 -9.22
CA PHE A 12 -0.43 20.48 -7.97
C PHE A 12 -0.96 19.32 -7.14
N ALA A 13 -0.04 18.53 -6.59
CA ALA A 13 -0.37 17.44 -5.69
C ALA A 13 0.18 17.79 -4.32
N GLU A 14 -0.69 17.81 -3.33
CA GLU A 14 -0.32 17.93 -1.93
C GLU A 14 -0.45 16.55 -1.28
N SER A 15 0.51 16.20 -0.43
CA SER A 15 0.43 14.99 0.37
C SER A 15 -0.55 15.22 1.53
N ASP A 16 -1.74 14.64 1.43
CA ASP A 16 -2.81 14.81 2.42
C ASP A 16 -2.78 13.76 3.54
N ALA A 17 -2.27 12.55 3.27
CA ALA A 17 -2.20 11.47 4.26
C ALA A 17 -1.11 10.44 3.93
N GLU A 18 -0.56 9.79 4.96
CA GLU A 18 0.31 8.63 4.82
C GLU A 18 -0.19 7.45 5.65
N ILE A 19 0.15 6.23 5.19
CA ILE A 19 -0.01 4.99 5.95
C ILE A 19 1.37 4.34 6.07
N PRO A 20 1.97 4.23 7.26
CA PRO A 20 3.18 3.45 7.46
C PRO A 20 2.86 1.97 7.25
N LEU A 21 3.54 1.35 6.26
CA LEU A 21 3.31 -0.05 5.90
C LEU A 21 3.59 -0.99 7.06
N ASP A 22 4.61 -0.73 7.87
CA ASP A 22 4.95 -1.53 9.04
C ASP A 22 3.78 -1.56 10.03
N GLY A 23 3.23 -0.40 10.37
CA GLY A 23 2.06 -0.29 11.25
C GLY A 23 0.82 -0.96 10.66
N LEU A 24 0.60 -0.83 9.35
CA LEU A 24 -0.51 -1.49 8.66
C LEU A 24 -0.36 -3.02 8.64
N ALA A 25 0.85 -3.50 8.44
CA ALA A 25 1.20 -4.92 8.41
C ALA A 25 1.29 -5.54 9.81
N GLY A 26 1.42 -4.73 10.86
CA GLY A 26 1.57 -5.18 12.24
C GLY A 26 3.03 -5.45 12.63
N ILE A 27 3.99 -4.84 11.95
CA ILE A 27 5.41 -4.86 12.27
C ILE A 27 5.70 -3.65 13.18
N SER A 28 6.10 -3.90 14.43
CA SER A 28 6.42 -2.84 15.40
C SER A 28 7.90 -2.46 15.40
N ASP A 29 8.78 -3.38 15.03
CA ASP A 29 10.22 -3.18 14.91
C ASP A 29 10.72 -3.93 13.67
N TYR A 30 10.91 -3.18 12.59
CA TYR A 30 11.34 -3.72 11.31
C TYR A 30 12.75 -4.32 11.37
N ALA A 31 13.65 -3.70 12.14
CA ALA A 31 15.02 -4.17 12.28
C ALA A 31 15.05 -5.53 13.00
N ALA A 32 14.28 -5.68 14.09
CA ALA A 32 14.15 -6.95 14.80
C ALA A 32 13.44 -8.01 13.94
N PHE A 33 12.42 -7.63 13.18
CA PHE A 33 11.74 -8.49 12.22
C PHE A 33 12.75 -9.08 11.22
N CYS A 34 13.55 -8.24 10.56
CA CYS A 34 14.59 -8.69 9.63
C CYS A 34 15.68 -9.53 10.33
N ALA A 35 16.16 -9.11 11.50
CA ALA A 35 17.21 -9.83 12.24
C ALA A 35 16.79 -11.24 12.69
N SER A 36 15.49 -11.45 12.93
CA SER A 36 14.92 -12.79 13.22
C SER A 36 14.88 -13.73 12.00
N GLY A 37 15.28 -13.23 10.83
CA GLY A 37 15.11 -13.91 9.56
C GLY A 37 13.66 -13.89 9.07
N SER A 38 12.78 -13.02 9.56
CA SER A 38 11.43 -12.91 8.99
C SER A 38 11.47 -12.30 7.57
N LEU A 39 10.41 -12.53 6.80
CA LEU A 39 10.28 -12.05 5.43
C LEU A 39 8.83 -11.64 5.20
N GLU A 40 8.60 -10.41 4.77
CA GLU A 40 7.23 -9.93 4.55
C GLU A 40 6.47 -10.73 3.50
N TYR A 41 7.16 -11.13 2.43
CA TYR A 41 6.59 -11.84 1.31
C TYR A 41 7.64 -12.56 0.46
N ASP A 42 7.42 -13.84 0.21
CA ASP A 42 8.11 -14.65 -0.78
C ASP A 42 7.19 -14.95 -1.96
N LYS A 43 7.66 -14.60 -3.17
CA LYS A 43 6.94 -14.81 -4.43
C LYS A 43 6.75 -16.29 -4.76
N ALA A 44 7.69 -17.16 -4.36
CA ALA A 44 7.64 -18.58 -4.70
C ALA A 44 6.53 -19.30 -3.92
N THR A 45 6.35 -18.92 -2.66
CA THR A 45 5.35 -19.52 -1.77
C THR A 45 4.06 -18.71 -1.64
N ASP A 46 4.02 -17.50 -2.21
CA ASP A 46 2.91 -16.52 -2.10
C ASP A 46 2.54 -16.24 -0.62
N ARG A 47 3.57 -16.18 0.23
CA ARG A 47 3.46 -16.12 1.69
C ARG A 47 4.58 -15.33 2.33
N GLY A 48 4.34 -14.75 3.48
CA GLY A 48 5.38 -14.25 4.37
C GLY A 48 5.93 -15.32 5.32
N ARG A 49 7.04 -14.99 5.98
CA ARG A 49 7.65 -15.73 7.08
C ARG A 49 7.68 -14.80 8.30
N GLY A 50 7.06 -15.21 9.41
CA GLY A 50 6.90 -14.33 10.57
C GLY A 50 5.78 -13.29 10.43
N LEU A 51 5.13 -13.22 9.27
CA LEU A 51 4.01 -12.33 8.98
C LEU A 51 3.13 -12.97 7.89
N SER A 52 1.81 -12.78 7.95
CA SER A 52 0.86 -13.32 6.95
C SER A 52 0.10 -12.23 6.19
N PHE A 53 0.49 -10.96 6.35
CA PHE A 53 -0.23 -9.82 5.79
C PHE A 53 -0.31 -9.89 4.26
N TRP A 54 0.79 -10.26 3.60
CA TRP A 54 0.89 -10.35 2.14
C TRP A 54 0.54 -11.72 1.53
N ASP A 55 0.21 -12.73 2.36
CA ASP A 55 -0.14 -14.08 1.89
C ASP A 55 -1.28 -14.07 0.87
N GLY A 56 -1.18 -14.80 -0.24
CA GLY A 56 -2.20 -14.73 -1.29
C GLY A 56 -2.28 -13.34 -1.89
N SER A 57 -1.17 -12.84 -2.42
CA SER A 57 -1.05 -11.51 -3.02
C SER A 57 -2.01 -11.33 -4.20
N ARG A 58 -2.29 -12.41 -4.93
CA ARG A 58 -3.21 -12.45 -6.09
C ARG A 58 -4.65 -12.82 -5.72
N ASP A 59 -4.91 -13.11 -4.44
CA ASP A 59 -6.26 -13.40 -3.97
C ASP A 59 -7.03 -12.08 -3.80
N ARG A 60 -8.07 -11.92 -4.62
CA ARG A 60 -8.91 -10.72 -4.63
C ARG A 60 -9.53 -10.44 -3.26
N SER A 61 -10.04 -11.46 -2.58
CA SER A 61 -10.67 -11.31 -1.28
C SER A 61 -9.68 -10.82 -0.23
N LYS A 62 -8.42 -11.27 -0.32
CA LYS A 62 -7.34 -10.79 0.56
C LYS A 62 -6.90 -9.37 0.21
N ALA A 63 -6.86 -9.02 -1.07
CA ALA A 63 -6.61 -7.63 -1.50
C ALA A 63 -7.71 -6.69 -0.97
N ASP A 64 -8.98 -7.08 -1.07
CA ASP A 64 -10.12 -6.31 -0.56
C ASP A 64 -10.01 -6.12 0.97
N ARG A 65 -9.60 -7.16 1.70
CA ARG A 65 -9.34 -7.05 3.15
C ARG A 65 -8.23 -6.03 3.46
N ARG A 66 -7.11 -6.06 2.74
CA ARG A 66 -6.00 -5.10 2.95
C ARG A 66 -6.43 -3.67 2.67
N LEU A 67 -7.21 -3.46 1.60
CA LEU A 67 -7.78 -2.16 1.26
C LEU A 67 -8.72 -1.65 2.37
N GLN A 68 -9.57 -2.51 2.91
CA GLN A 68 -10.43 -2.14 4.04
C GLN A 68 -9.61 -1.76 5.28
N GLN A 69 -8.50 -2.46 5.56
CA GLN A 69 -7.62 -2.13 6.67
C GLN A 69 -6.94 -0.76 6.47
N ALA A 70 -6.47 -0.46 5.27
CA ALA A 70 -5.91 0.84 4.92
C ALA A 70 -6.95 1.97 5.07
N ARG A 71 -8.18 1.78 4.58
CA ARG A 71 -9.27 2.75 4.75
C ARG A 71 -9.60 3.00 6.22
N ARG A 72 -9.61 1.95 7.05
CA ARG A 72 -9.82 2.10 8.49
C ARG A 72 -8.71 2.91 9.13
N TYR A 73 -7.45 2.63 8.80
CA TYR A 73 -6.32 3.41 9.29
C TYR A 73 -6.45 4.89 8.94
N LEU A 74 -6.78 5.21 7.68
CA LEU A 74 -6.94 6.60 7.24
C LEU A 74 -8.08 7.32 7.96
N ARG A 75 -9.25 6.67 8.10
CA ARG A 75 -10.37 7.26 8.83
C ARG A 75 -10.01 7.54 10.29
N ASP A 76 -9.27 6.64 10.92
CA ASP A 76 -8.93 6.76 12.34
C ASP A 76 -7.81 7.79 12.57
N ALA A 77 -6.82 7.89 11.67
CA ALA A 77 -5.68 8.82 11.76
C ALA A 77 -5.98 10.22 11.22
N TYR A 78 -6.84 10.33 10.21
CA TYR A 78 -7.19 11.58 9.52
C TYR A 78 -8.71 11.74 9.42
N PRO A 79 -9.44 11.86 10.55
CA PRO A 79 -10.91 11.83 10.57
C PRO A 79 -11.58 13.02 9.86
N HIS A 80 -10.81 14.06 9.53
CA HIS A 80 -11.29 15.25 8.81
C HIS A 80 -11.11 15.14 7.28
N LEU A 81 -10.36 14.14 6.81
CA LEU A 81 -10.19 13.87 5.39
C LEU A 81 -11.32 12.96 4.87
N PRO A 82 -11.72 13.09 3.60
CA PRO A 82 -12.73 12.22 3.02
C PRO A 82 -12.22 10.77 2.95
N GLU A 83 -13.05 9.81 3.41
CA GLU A 83 -12.71 8.36 3.43
C GLU A 83 -12.52 7.78 2.01
N ALA A 84 -13.13 8.40 1.01
CA ALA A 84 -12.92 8.09 -0.39
C ALA A 84 -12.37 9.32 -1.11
N LEU A 85 -11.24 9.17 -1.81
CA LEU A 85 -10.92 10.06 -2.91
C LEU A 85 -12.01 9.79 -3.95
N GLY A 86 -12.76 10.80 -4.40
CA GLY A 86 -14.02 10.65 -5.13
C GLY A 86 -14.00 9.74 -6.38
N ASP A 87 -15.17 9.59 -7.02
CA ASP A 87 -15.40 8.67 -8.15
C ASP A 87 -14.49 8.91 -9.38
N ASP A 88 -13.78 10.04 -9.40
CA ASP A 88 -12.82 10.44 -10.44
C ASP A 88 -11.41 9.84 -10.24
N GLN A 89 -11.23 8.92 -9.28
CA GLN A 89 -9.95 8.23 -9.12
C GLN A 89 -9.56 7.51 -10.42
N PRO A 90 -8.37 7.79 -10.98
CA PRO A 90 -7.87 7.02 -12.12
C PRO A 90 -7.77 5.56 -11.69
N ARG A 91 -8.55 4.70 -12.35
CA ARG A 91 -8.50 3.25 -12.12
C ARG A 91 -7.07 2.79 -12.36
N CYS A 92 -6.43 2.27 -11.31
CA CYS A 92 -5.07 1.74 -11.41
C CYS A 92 -5.05 0.60 -12.44
N ALA A 93 -4.47 0.85 -13.62
CA ALA A 93 -4.05 -0.21 -14.54
C ALA A 93 -2.75 -0.80 -13.97
N TYR A 94 -2.83 -2.03 -13.45
CA TYR A 94 -1.74 -2.71 -12.75
C TYR A 94 -0.53 -2.96 -13.69
N ALA A 95 0.59 -2.27 -13.46
CA ALA A 95 1.91 -2.60 -13.99
C ALA A 95 2.83 -2.86 -12.78
N GLY A 96 2.98 -4.12 -12.40
CA GLY A 96 3.63 -4.50 -11.15
C GLY A 96 5.14 -4.56 -11.27
N GLU A 97 5.84 -3.90 -10.34
CA GLU A 97 7.23 -4.21 -9.97
C GLU A 97 7.39 -4.03 -8.46
N GLY A 98 7.42 -5.14 -7.72
CA GLY A 98 7.69 -5.15 -6.28
C GLY A 98 9.20 -5.06 -6.01
N ARG A 99 9.60 -4.14 -5.12
CA ARG A 99 10.98 -3.97 -4.64
C ARG A 99 11.38 -5.12 -3.72
N ALA A 100 12.60 -5.61 -3.87
CA ALA A 100 13.24 -6.54 -2.93
C ALA A 100 13.90 -5.75 -1.80
N CYS A 101 13.90 -6.31 -0.59
CA CYS A 101 14.74 -5.80 0.50
C CYS A 101 16.21 -6.05 0.14
N GLN A 102 17.02 -4.99 0.19
CA GLN A 102 18.49 -5.05 0.05
C GLN A 102 19.13 -5.21 1.42
#